data_AF-A0A542DMG2-F1
#
_entry.id   AF-A0A542DMG2-F1
#
_cell.length_a   1.000
_cell.length_b   1.000
_cell.length_c   1.000
_cell.angle_alpha   90.00
_cell.angle_beta   90.00
_cell.angle_gamma   90.00
#
_symmetry.space_group_name_H-M   'P 1'
#
loop_
_entity.id
_entity.type
_entity.pdbx_description
1 polymer ?
#
loop_
_entity_poly.entity_id
_entity_poly.type
_entity_poly.pdbx_seq_one_letter_code
_entity_poly.pdbx_strand_id
1 'polypeptide(L)'
;MRATDEAAVREFPELVGLIILREAGWRFLPPRPLGGTLTDLHGFRAWPGGWTDAIRVRSPTDVMALRSDGREPPGVVWERTGTLGHVIGELLALPAPNEPSAPRLVRSPAPILWTPSRTR
;
A
#
# COMPACT_ATOMS: atom_id res chain seq x y z
N MET A 1 -17.39 -4.39 15.55
CA MET A 1 -17.50 -5.33 14.42
C MET A 1 -18.97 -5.49 14.09
N ARG A 2 -19.35 -5.50 12.80
CA ARG A 2 -20.77 -5.60 12.40
C ARG A 2 -21.19 -7.07 12.39
N ALA A 3 -22.48 -7.37 12.59
CA ALA A 3 -22.97 -8.77 12.54
C ALA A 3 -22.69 -9.47 11.20
N THR A 4 -22.65 -8.71 10.09
CA THR A 4 -22.23 -9.20 8.78
C THR A 4 -20.74 -9.54 8.73
N ASP A 5 -19.90 -8.81 9.47
CA ASP A 5 -18.46 -9.08 9.55
C ASP A 5 -18.21 -10.38 10.32
N GLU A 6 -18.94 -10.61 11.42
CA GLU A 6 -18.83 -11.85 12.22
C GLU A 6 -19.21 -13.10 11.41
N ALA A 7 -20.30 -13.02 10.66
CA ALA A 7 -20.71 -14.10 9.78
C ALA A 7 -19.67 -14.36 8.69
N ALA A 8 -19.15 -13.30 8.05
CA ALA A 8 -18.14 -13.40 7.02
C ALA A 8 -16.82 -13.98 7.54
N VAL A 9 -16.35 -13.58 8.73
CA VAL A 9 -15.11 -14.10 9.33
C VAL A 9 -15.26 -15.56 9.75
N ARG A 10 -16.44 -15.97 10.21
CA ARG A 10 -16.70 -17.38 10.52
C ARG A 10 -16.61 -18.27 9.29
N GLU A 11 -17.00 -17.76 8.12
CA GLU A 11 -16.92 -18.47 6.84
C GLU A 11 -15.52 -18.35 6.21
N PHE A 12 -14.89 -17.18 6.31
CA PHE A 12 -13.59 -16.83 5.73
C PHE A 12 -12.71 -16.11 6.77
N PRO A 13 -12.01 -16.86 7.64
CA PRO A 13 -11.22 -16.29 8.73
C PRO A 13 -10.18 -15.24 8.29
N GLU A 14 -9.64 -15.38 7.08
CA GLU A 14 -8.67 -14.47 6.48
C GLU A 14 -9.21 -13.03 6.29
N LEU A 15 -10.53 -12.84 6.27
CA LEU A 15 -11.15 -11.52 6.15
C LEU A 15 -10.98 -10.66 7.41
N VAL A 16 -10.60 -11.25 8.54
CA VAL A 16 -10.40 -10.50 9.79
C VAL A 16 -9.35 -9.39 9.62
N GLY A 17 -8.30 -9.64 8.83
CA GLY A 17 -7.27 -8.66 8.55
C GLY A 17 -7.80 -7.44 7.78
N LEU A 18 -8.69 -7.66 6.83
CA LEU A 18 -9.28 -6.58 6.03
C LEU A 18 -10.23 -5.72 6.88
N ILE A 19 -10.93 -6.32 7.84
CA ILE A 19 -11.74 -5.59 8.82
C ILE A 19 -10.82 -4.73 9.70
N ILE A 20 -9.70 -5.26 10.18
CA ILE A 20 -8.72 -4.49 10.97
C ILE A 20 -8.19 -3.28 10.17
N LEU A 21 -7.85 -3.47 8.89
CA LEU A 21 -7.46 -2.35 8.02
C LEU A 21 -8.57 -1.31 7.90
N ARG A 22 -9.82 -1.74 7.68
CA ARG A 22 -10.98 -0.82 7.59
C ARG A 22 -11.11 0.04 8.85
N GLU A 23 -11.02 -0.58 10.04
CA GLU A 23 -11.07 0.16 11.31
C GLU A 23 -9.85 1.09 11.50
N ALA A 24 -8.70 0.77 10.89
CA ALA A 24 -7.52 1.64 10.85
C ALA A 24 -7.62 2.78 9.81
N GLY A 25 -8.79 3.02 9.21
CA GLY A 25 -9.05 4.13 8.29
C GLY A 25 -8.80 3.80 6.81
N TRP A 26 -8.62 2.52 6.47
CA TRP A 26 -8.57 2.10 5.07
C TRP A 26 -9.94 2.11 4.41
N ARG A 27 -9.95 2.42 3.11
CA ARG A 27 -11.12 2.37 2.25
C ARG A 27 -10.93 1.30 1.19
N PHE A 28 -11.88 0.39 1.08
CA PHE A 28 -11.90 -0.62 0.01
C PHE A 28 -12.81 -0.16 -1.11
N LEU A 29 -12.34 -0.33 -2.34
CA LEU A 29 -13.09 -0.01 -3.55
C LEU A 29 -14.03 -1.16 -3.88
N PRO A 30 -15.21 -0.86 -4.44
CA PRO A 30 -16.05 -1.89 -5.03
C PRO A 30 -15.23 -2.70 -6.04
N PRO A 31 -15.31 -4.05 -5.99
CA PRO A 31 -14.63 -4.88 -6.96
C PRO A 31 -15.08 -4.51 -8.36
N ARG A 32 -14.13 -4.32 -9.29
CA ARG A 32 -14.47 -4.05 -10.69
C ARG A 32 -14.54 -5.38 -11.43
N PRO A 33 -15.71 -5.78 -11.96
CA PRO A 33 -15.80 -6.98 -12.76
C PRO A 33 -15.01 -6.77 -14.06
N LEU A 34 -14.10 -7.68 -14.38
CA LEU A 34 -13.53 -7.79 -15.72
C LEU A 34 -14.22 -8.95 -16.41
N GLY A 35 -15.02 -8.66 -17.44
CA GLY A 35 -15.80 -9.70 -18.14
C GLY A 35 -16.80 -10.44 -17.24
N GLY A 36 -17.30 -9.81 -16.17
CA GLY A 36 -18.25 -10.41 -15.23
C GLY A 36 -17.62 -11.23 -14.09
N THR A 37 -16.29 -11.36 -14.06
CA THR A 37 -15.58 -12.03 -12.96
C THR A 37 -14.93 -11.01 -12.04
N LEU A 38 -15.04 -11.25 -10.73
CA LEU A 38 -14.40 -10.45 -9.70
C LEU A 38 -12.90 -10.78 -9.69
N THR A 39 -12.07 -9.91 -10.26
CA THR A 39 -10.64 -10.22 -10.48
C THR A 39 -9.73 -9.80 -9.34
N ASP A 40 -9.98 -8.65 -8.71
CA ASP A 40 -9.12 -8.11 -7.65
C ASP A 40 -9.94 -7.24 -6.69
N LEU A 41 -9.60 -7.28 -5.39
CA LEU A 41 -10.03 -6.31 -4.38
C LEU A 41 -8.93 -5.26 -4.22
N HIS A 42 -9.30 -3.99 -4.30
CA HIS A 42 -8.39 -2.87 -4.08
C HIS A 42 -8.78 -2.09 -2.83
N GLY A 43 -7.78 -1.63 -2.08
CA GLY A 43 -7.97 -0.74 -0.95
C GLY A 43 -6.88 0.30 -0.87
N PHE A 44 -7.17 1.40 -0.18
CA PHE A 44 -6.20 2.46 0.05
C PHE A 44 -6.45 3.19 1.36
N ARG A 45 -5.39 3.80 1.90
CA ARG A 45 -5.44 4.76 3.00
C ARG A 45 -4.71 6.02 2.55
N ALA A 46 -5.43 7.13 2.59
CA ALA A 46 -4.86 8.45 2.32
C ALA A 46 -4.39 9.08 3.62
N TRP A 47 -3.24 9.73 3.57
CA TRP A 47 -2.62 10.43 4.68
C TRP A 47 -2.48 11.93 4.35
N PRO A 48 -2.31 12.80 5.37
CA PRO A 48 -1.96 14.20 5.14
C PRO A 48 -0.70 14.35 4.28
N GLY A 49 -0.65 15.42 3.47
CA GLY A 49 0.50 15.69 2.59
C GLY A 49 0.59 14.79 1.35
N GLY A 50 -0.51 14.14 0.95
CA GLY A 50 -0.62 13.39 -0.31
C GLY A 50 -0.08 11.96 -0.28
N TRP A 51 0.43 11.51 0.87
CA TRP A 51 0.90 10.14 1.06
C TRP A 51 -0.24 9.15 0.93
N THR A 52 0.02 8.01 0.29
CA THR A 52 -0.99 6.99 0.05
C THR A 52 -0.42 5.60 0.30
N ASP A 53 -1.14 4.81 1.09
CA ASP A 53 -0.95 3.36 1.17
C ASP A 53 -1.99 2.70 0.29
N ALA A 54 -1.59 1.70 -0.49
CA ALA A 54 -2.48 0.96 -1.37
C ALA A 54 -2.26 -0.54 -1.21
N ILE A 55 -3.33 -1.32 -1.37
CA ILE A 55 -3.32 -2.78 -1.37
C ILE A 55 -4.16 -3.30 -2.54
N ARG A 56 -3.66 -4.34 -3.21
CA ARG A 56 -4.39 -5.16 -4.18
C ARG A 56 -4.36 -6.61 -3.70
N VAL A 57 -5.53 -7.21 -3.58
CA VAL A 57 -5.72 -8.61 -3.20
C VAL A 57 -6.35 -9.31 -4.39
N ARG A 58 -5.60 -10.22 -5.02
CA ARG A 58 -6.13 -11.10 -6.07
C ARG A 58 -6.65 -12.40 -5.46
N SER A 59 -5.89 -12.94 -4.51
CA SER A 59 -6.22 -14.11 -3.72
C SER A 59 -5.53 -14.04 -2.36
N PRO A 60 -5.84 -14.93 -1.40
CA PRO A 60 -5.14 -14.97 -0.12
C PRO A 60 -3.62 -15.18 -0.21
N THR A 61 -3.11 -15.65 -1.36
CA THR A 61 -1.68 -15.91 -1.61
C THR A 61 -1.04 -14.97 -2.62
N ASP A 62 -1.83 -14.12 -3.30
CA ASP A 62 -1.35 -13.11 -4.25
C ASP A 62 -1.89 -11.73 -3.85
N VAL A 63 -1.12 -11.08 -2.98
CA VAL A 63 -1.39 -9.74 -2.47
C VAL A 63 -0.18 -8.85 -2.69
N MET A 64 -0.43 -7.61 -3.07
CA MET A 64 0.59 -6.56 -3.21
C MET A 64 0.15 -5.32 -2.46
N ALA A 65 1.07 -4.68 -1.76
CA ALA A 65 0.86 -3.39 -1.14
C ALA A 65 2.04 -2.45 -1.38
N LEU A 66 1.76 -1.16 -1.38
CA LEU A 66 2.77 -0.12 -1.52
C LEU A 66 2.42 1.10 -0.69
N ARG A 67 3.44 1.92 -0.42
CA ARG A 67 3.30 3.30 0.03
C ARG A 67 3.99 4.22 -0.96
N SER A 68 3.29 5.28 -1.36
CA SER A 68 3.84 6.38 -2.15
C SER A 68 3.84 7.68 -1.36
N ASP A 69 4.81 8.54 -1.64
CA ASP A 69 4.79 9.92 -1.16
C ASP A 69 3.82 10.80 -1.97
N GLY A 70 3.54 12.00 -1.47
CA GLY A 70 2.62 12.96 -2.11
C GLY A 70 3.27 13.88 -3.14
N ARG A 71 4.44 13.52 -3.70
CA ARG A 71 5.10 14.32 -4.73
C ARG A 71 4.45 14.09 -6.10
N GLU A 72 4.81 14.93 -7.06
CA GLU A 72 4.42 14.79 -8.46
C GLU A 72 5.68 14.65 -9.33
N PRO A 73 5.93 13.49 -9.97
CA PRO A 73 5.18 12.24 -9.82
C PRO A 73 5.41 11.58 -8.44
N PRO A 74 4.44 10.79 -7.95
CA PRO A 74 4.55 10.12 -6.65
C PRO A 74 5.64 9.05 -6.67
N GLY A 75 6.50 9.08 -5.67
CA GLY A 75 7.56 8.09 -5.50
C GLY A 75 7.12 6.95 -4.58
N VAL A 76 7.32 5.70 -5.00
CA VAL A 76 7.13 4.52 -4.13
C VAL A 76 8.28 4.47 -3.13
N VAL A 77 7.96 4.52 -1.84
CA VAL A 77 8.95 4.48 -0.74
C VAL A 77 9.04 3.11 -0.08
N TRP A 78 8.03 2.26 -0.30
CA TRP A 78 7.89 0.94 0.31
C TRP A 78 6.94 0.10 -0.53
N GLU A 79 7.23 -1.20 -0.65
CA GLU A 79 6.44 -2.18 -1.38
C GLU A 79 6.59 -3.55 -0.74
N ARG A 80 5.51 -4.35 -0.71
CA ARG A 80 5.53 -5.76 -0.33
C ARG A 80 4.56 -6.59 -1.16
N THR A 81 4.93 -7.84 -1.39
CA THR A 81 4.10 -8.86 -2.00
C THR A 81 4.09 -10.11 -1.14
N GLY A 82 3.02 -10.90 -1.18
CA GLY A 82 2.94 -12.17 -0.46
C GLY A 82 1.51 -12.60 -0.12
N THR A 83 1.38 -13.33 0.98
CA THR A 83 0.07 -13.74 1.51
C THR A 83 -0.66 -12.57 2.16
N LEU A 84 -1.98 -12.66 2.22
CA LEU A 84 -2.83 -11.63 2.80
C LEU A 84 -2.43 -11.30 4.25
N GLY A 85 -2.24 -12.34 5.08
CA GLY A 85 -1.83 -12.15 6.47
C GLY A 85 -0.46 -11.46 6.60
N HIS A 86 0.51 -11.85 5.77
CA HIS A 86 1.85 -11.24 5.80
C HIS A 86 1.81 -9.76 5.39
N VAL A 87 1.16 -9.45 4.27
CA VAL A 87 1.10 -8.08 3.75
C VAL A 87 0.31 -7.16 4.68
N ILE A 88 -0.80 -7.64 5.26
CA ILE A 88 -1.57 -6.87 6.25
C ILE A 88 -0.74 -6.61 7.51
N GLY A 89 -0.02 -7.62 8.01
CA GLY A 89 0.87 -7.47 9.16
C GLY A 89 1.93 -6.38 8.92
N GLU A 90 2.56 -6.40 7.74
CA GLU A 90 3.56 -5.40 7.37
C GLU A 90 2.95 -3.99 7.22
N LEU A 91 1.75 -3.87 6.65
CA LEU A 91 1.04 -2.58 6.53
C LEU A 91 0.66 -1.99 7.90
N LEU A 92 0.24 -2.83 8.83
CA LEU A 92 -0.11 -2.40 10.19
C LEU A 92 1.12 -2.03 11.03
N ALA A 93 2.27 -2.67 10.75
CA ALA A 93 3.54 -2.34 11.38
C ALA A 93 4.19 -1.08 10.81
N LEU A 94 3.70 -0.56 9.68
CA LEU A 94 4.27 0.59 8.99
C LEU A 94 4.01 1.88 9.78
N PRO A 95 5.06 2.61 10.22
CA PRO A 95 4.90 3.89 10.92
C PRO A 95 4.10 4.89 10.09
N ALA A 96 3.42 5.86 10.72
CA ALA A 96 2.75 6.91 9.96
C ALA A 96 3.79 7.74 9.15
N PRO A 97 3.48 8.28 7.96
CA PRO A 97 4.49 8.91 7.09
C PRO A 97 5.31 10.05 7.72
N ASN A 98 4.73 10.75 8.70
CA ASN A 98 5.37 11.84 9.44
C ASN A 98 6.22 11.37 10.63
N GLU A 99 6.22 10.08 10.96
CA GLU A 99 7.02 9.54 12.05
C GLU A 99 8.49 9.38 11.64
N PRO A 100 9.44 9.46 12.61
CA PRO A 100 10.87 9.39 12.31
C PRO A 100 11.33 8.09 11.62
N SER A 101 10.69 6.96 11.92
CA SER A 101 11.01 5.63 11.40
C SER A 101 10.27 5.27 10.10
N ALA A 102 9.47 6.18 9.56
CA ALA A 102 8.75 5.93 8.31
C ALA A 102 9.72 5.79 7.13
N PRO A 103 9.51 4.82 6.22
CA PRO A 103 10.28 4.71 5.00
C PRO A 103 10.23 5.99 4.16
N ARG A 104 11.38 6.43 3.65
CA ARG A 104 11.53 7.63 2.83
C ARG A 104 12.45 7.34 1.66
N LEU A 105 12.16 7.94 0.52
CA LEU A 105 13.09 7.95 -0.61
C LEU A 105 14.29 8.84 -0.26
N VAL A 106 15.48 8.23 -0.19
CA VAL A 106 16.75 8.95 -0.14
C VAL A 106 17.16 9.25 -1.57
N ARG A 107 17.17 10.53 -1.95
CA ARG A 107 17.69 10.99 -3.23
C ARG A 107 19.02 11.68 -2.99
N SER A 108 20.10 11.05 -3.45
CA SER A 108 21.39 11.73 -3.53
C SER A 108 21.41 12.62 -4.77
N PRO A 109 21.90 13.87 -4.68
CA PRO A 109 22.18 14.65 -5.87
C PRO A 109 23.15 13.87 -6.78
N ALA A 110 22.91 13.91 -8.09
CA ALA A 110 23.82 13.29 -9.03
C ALA A 110 25.22 13.91 -8.84
N PRO A 111 26.30 13.11 -8.83
CA PRO A 111 27.64 13.65 -8.80
C PRO A 111 27.81 14.59 -10.00
N ILE A 112 28.49 15.72 -9.79
CA ILE A 112 28.81 16.64 -10.87
C ILE A 112 29.65 15.86 -11.89
N LEU A 113 29.05 15.57 -13.05
CA LEU A 113 29.74 14.96 -14.17
C LEU A 113 30.87 15.91 -14.58
N TRP A 114 32.10 15.46 -14.41
CA TRP A 114 33.26 16.21 -14.88
C TRP A 114 33.13 16.45 -16.39
N THR A 115 33.05 17.72 -16.77
CA THR A 115 33.10 18.15 -18.16
C THR A 115 34.49 18.72 -18.47
N PRO A 116 35.28 18.12 -19.38
CA PRO A 116 36.57 18.67 -19.76
C PRO A 116 36.38 20.05 -20.38
N SER A 117 37.08 21.04 -19.85
CA SER A 117 37.16 22.38 -20.43
C SER A 117 37.86 22.29 -21.79
N ARG A 118 37.12 22.58 -22.86
CA ARG A 118 37.67 22.66 -24.21
C ARG A 118 38.53 23.91 -24.30
N THR A 119 39.84 23.75 -24.10
CA THR A 119 40.83 24.79 -24.34
C THR A 119 40.84 25.10 -25.84
N ARG A 120 40.80 26.40 -26.16
CA ARG A 120 40.65 26.95 -27.51
C ARG A 120 41.95 26.90 -28.30
#